data_AF-A0A2D6X651-F1
#
_entry.id   AF-A0A2D6X651-F1
#
_cell.length_a   1.000
_cell.length_b   1.000
_cell.length_c   1.000
_cell.angle_alpha   90.00
_cell.angle_beta   90.00
_cell.angle_gamma   90.00
#
_symmetry.space_group_name_H-M   'P 1'
#
loop_
_entity.id
_entity.type
_entity.pdbx_description
1 polymer ?
#
loop_
_entity_poly.entity_id
_entity_poly.type
_entity_poly.pdbx_seq_one_letter_code
_entity_poly.pdbx_strand_id
1 'polypeptide(L)'
;MEQRLIDSVIAQLNCEDDEIDSTMSNIRNNGADDGFSGFIYHSEMTCKFARDNMAEIYRHAKNQAAEFGIDPLEMIAGFNCLHGEFPAFEIASVIHDDIDDATRNDGADTAILNALAWYALEETAQYWEIYEAAA
;
A
#
# COMPACT_ATOMS: atom_id res chain seq x y z
N MET A 1 -0.96 -9.55 -8.66
CA MET A 1 -0.74 -9.44 -7.20
C MET A 1 -0.62 -10.83 -6.58
N GLU A 2 0.21 -10.97 -5.55
CA GLU A 2 0.43 -12.21 -4.83
C GLU A 2 -0.71 -12.56 -3.86
N GLN A 3 -1.09 -13.84 -3.78
CA GLN A 3 -2.14 -14.32 -2.87
C GLN A 3 -1.93 -13.90 -1.42
N ARG A 4 -0.68 -14.04 -0.94
CA ARG A 4 -0.32 -13.72 0.44
C ARG A 4 -0.60 -12.26 0.79
N LEU A 5 -0.39 -11.34 -0.16
CA LEU A 5 -0.65 -9.92 0.05
C LEU A 5 -2.16 -9.66 0.14
N ILE A 6 -2.95 -10.28 -0.74
CA ILE A 6 -4.42 -10.24 -0.70
C ILE A 6 -4.92 -10.72 0.67
N ASP A 7 -4.53 -11.93 1.10
CA ASP A 7 -4.97 -12.50 2.38
C ASP A 7 -4.63 -11.59 3.57
N SER A 8 -3.46 -10.93 3.50
CA SER A 8 -3.01 -10.00 4.54
C SER A 8 -3.82 -8.71 4.56
N VAL A 9 -4.23 -8.20 3.39
CA VAL A 9 -5.14 -7.04 3.28
C VAL A 9 -6.52 -7.36 3.85
N ILE A 10 -7.09 -8.52 3.51
CA ILE A 10 -8.38 -8.98 4.04
C ILE A 10 -8.34 -9.08 5.57
N ALA A 11 -7.29 -9.72 6.10
CA ALA A 11 -7.10 -9.85 7.55
C ALA A 11 -6.97 -8.49 8.25
N GLN A 12 -6.30 -7.52 7.61
CA GLN A 12 -6.13 -6.16 8.15
C GLN A 12 -7.43 -5.35 8.11
N LEU A 13 -8.24 -5.47 7.06
CA LEU A 13 -9.54 -4.80 6.93
C LEU A 13 -10.47 -5.17 8.08
N ASN A 14 -10.44 -6.44 8.50
CA ASN A 14 -11.24 -6.97 9.60
C ASN A 14 -12.74 -6.61 9.44
N CYS A 15 -13.26 -6.66 8.22
CA CYS A 15 -14.69 -6.55 7.93
C CYS A 15 -15.35 -7.93 8.04
N GLU A 16 -16.69 -7.95 8.17
CA GLU A 16 -17.44 -9.21 8.14
C GLU A 16 -17.40 -9.82 6.72
N ASP A 17 -17.46 -11.15 6.62
CA ASP A 17 -17.33 -11.87 5.34
C ASP A 17 -18.41 -11.47 4.32
N ASP A 18 -19.61 -11.08 4.78
CA ASP A 18 -20.72 -10.63 3.92
C ASP A 18 -20.63 -9.15 3.54
N GLU A 19 -19.71 -8.39 4.12
CA GLU A 19 -19.47 -6.98 3.80
C GLU A 19 -18.30 -6.78 2.81
N ILE A 20 -17.41 -7.77 2.67
CA ILE A 20 -16.14 -7.65 1.95
C ILE A 20 -16.31 -7.14 0.51
N ASP A 21 -17.31 -7.64 -0.23
CA ASP A 21 -17.54 -7.26 -1.62
C ASP A 21 -17.94 -5.79 -1.74
N SER A 22 -18.78 -5.33 -0.82
CA SER A 22 -19.23 -3.95 -0.77
C SER A 22 -18.08 -3.02 -0.36
N THR A 23 -17.22 -3.47 0.55
CA THR A 23 -16.00 -2.75 0.97
C THR A 23 -15.02 -2.62 -0.18
N MET A 24 -14.69 -3.72 -0.87
CA MET A 24 -13.79 -3.72 -2.03
C MET A 24 -14.32 -2.86 -3.17
N SER A 25 -15.63 -2.94 -3.44
CA SER A 25 -16.29 -2.08 -4.42
C SER A 25 -16.19 -0.59 -4.05
N ASN A 26 -16.32 -0.26 -2.76
CA ASN A 26 -16.18 1.11 -2.28
C ASN A 26 -14.74 1.62 -2.48
N ILE A 27 -13.75 0.87 -2.00
CA ILE A 27 -12.32 1.20 -2.14
C ILE A 27 -11.96 1.45 -3.60
N ARG A 28 -12.40 0.57 -4.51
CA ARG A 28 -12.10 0.70 -5.94
C ARG A 28 -12.67 1.99 -6.55
N ASN A 29 -13.87 2.40 -6.13
CA ASN A 29 -14.55 3.56 -6.69
C ASN A 29 -14.11 4.89 -6.07
N ASN A 30 -13.67 4.87 -4.81
CA ASN A 30 -13.41 6.08 -4.02
C ASN A 30 -11.95 6.23 -3.52
N GLY A 31 -11.14 5.18 -3.62
CA GLY A 31 -9.77 5.12 -3.09
C GLY A 31 -9.72 4.80 -1.60
N ALA A 32 -8.51 4.56 -1.07
CA ALA A 32 -8.28 4.21 0.35
C ALA A 32 -8.37 5.42 1.30
N ASP A 33 -8.29 6.65 0.77
CA ASP A 33 -8.30 7.90 1.54
C ASP A 33 -9.66 8.19 2.20
N ASP A 34 -10.74 7.53 1.77
CA ASP A 34 -12.08 7.65 2.38
C ASP A 34 -12.18 7.00 3.78
N GLY A 35 -11.11 6.32 4.21
CA GLY A 35 -10.94 5.81 5.57
C GLY A 35 -11.56 4.43 5.77
N PHE A 36 -10.71 3.40 5.75
CA PHE A 36 -11.11 2.01 5.99
C PHE A 36 -10.49 1.48 7.28
N SER A 37 -11.25 0.68 8.02
CA SER A 37 -10.75 0.00 9.22
C SER A 37 -9.44 -0.74 8.90
N GLY A 38 -8.44 -0.57 9.75
CA GLY A 38 -7.10 -1.13 9.54
C GLY A 38 -6.19 -0.36 8.56
N PHE A 39 -6.73 0.58 7.79
CA PHE A 39 -5.99 1.39 6.79
C PHE A 39 -6.25 2.89 6.98
N ILE A 40 -6.29 3.35 8.23
CA ILE A 40 -6.50 4.76 8.57
C ILE A 40 -5.15 5.47 8.68
N TYR A 41 -5.05 6.70 8.16
CA TYR A 41 -3.85 7.52 8.26
C TYR A 41 -3.41 7.71 9.72
N HIS A 42 -2.09 7.73 9.96
CA HIS A 42 -1.47 7.80 11.30
C HIS A 42 -1.78 6.64 12.25
N SER A 43 -2.41 5.55 11.81
CA SER A 43 -2.54 4.38 12.67
C SER A 43 -1.21 3.62 12.71
N GLU A 44 -0.71 3.31 13.91
CA GLU A 44 0.46 2.42 14.08
C GLU A 44 0.25 1.09 13.34
N MET A 45 -1.00 0.66 13.21
CA MET A 45 -1.40 -0.57 12.52
C MET A 45 -1.20 -0.49 11.00
N THR A 46 -1.48 0.66 10.37
CA THR A 46 -1.28 0.88 8.93
C THR A 46 0.21 0.86 8.59
N CYS A 47 1.02 1.59 9.38
CA CYS A 47 2.47 1.60 9.21
C CYS A 47 3.08 0.21 9.46
N LYS A 48 2.58 -0.50 10.48
CA LYS A 48 3.00 -1.87 10.78
C LYS A 48 2.67 -2.83 9.64
N PHE A 49 1.46 -2.74 9.08
CA PHE A 49 1.05 -3.55 7.94
C PHE A 49 2.03 -3.39 6.75
N ALA A 50 2.38 -2.14 6.41
CA ALA A 50 3.33 -1.86 5.34
C ALA A 50 4.71 -2.45 5.62
N ARG A 51 5.23 -2.33 6.85
CA ARG A 51 6.52 -2.92 7.24
C ARG A 51 6.52 -4.44 7.15
N ASP A 52 5.48 -5.09 7.68
CA ASP A 52 5.37 -6.55 7.71
C ASP A 52 5.24 -7.16 6.30
N ASN A 53 4.68 -6.41 5.35
CA ASN A 53 4.42 -6.85 3.98
C ASN A 53 5.28 -6.14 2.92
N MET A 54 6.29 -5.37 3.33
CA MET A 54 7.10 -4.51 2.45
C MET A 54 7.64 -5.23 1.22
N ALA A 55 8.15 -6.45 1.41
CA ALA A 55 8.73 -7.24 0.33
C ALA A 55 7.69 -7.67 -0.73
N GLU A 56 6.45 -7.94 -0.33
CA GLU A 56 5.36 -8.29 -1.25
C GLU A 56 4.87 -7.01 -1.97
N ILE A 57 4.64 -5.94 -1.20
CA ILE A 57 4.18 -4.64 -1.72
C ILE A 57 5.16 -4.09 -2.76
N TYR A 58 6.45 -4.02 -2.41
CA TYR A 58 7.48 -3.47 -3.29
C TYR A 58 7.69 -4.34 -4.54
N ARG A 59 7.53 -5.66 -4.43
CA ARG A 59 7.61 -6.55 -5.60
C ARG A 59 6.44 -6.34 -6.55
N HIS A 60 5.22 -6.23 -6.03
CA HIS A 60 4.05 -5.91 -6.85
C HIS A 60 4.23 -4.55 -7.55
N ALA A 61 4.66 -3.53 -6.79
CA ALA A 61 4.97 -2.21 -7.33
C ALA A 61 6.06 -2.26 -8.43
N LYS A 62 7.10 -3.07 -8.23
CA LYS A 62 8.17 -3.27 -9.21
C LYS A 62 7.69 -3.95 -10.49
N ASN A 63 6.81 -4.94 -10.38
CA ASN A 63 6.24 -5.61 -11.55
C ASN A 63 5.37 -4.62 -12.35
N GLN A 64 4.52 -3.84 -11.66
CA GLN A 64 3.67 -2.85 -12.28
C GLN A 64 4.49 -1.71 -12.93
N ALA A 65 5.53 -1.20 -12.26
CA ALA A 65 6.44 -0.21 -12.83
C ALA A 65 7.15 -0.72 -14.09
N ALA A 66 7.52 -2.01 -14.12
CA ALA A 66 8.12 -2.62 -15.30
C ALA A 66 7.16 -2.69 -16.50
N GLU A 67 5.86 -2.89 -16.27
CA GLU A 67 4.83 -2.83 -17.32
C GLU A 67 4.70 -1.42 -17.92
N PHE A 68 4.88 -0.38 -17.10
CA PHE A 68 4.90 1.02 -17.53
C PHE A 68 6.25 1.49 -18.08
N GLY A 69 7.32 0.71 -17.91
CA GLY A 69 8.67 1.06 -18.34
C GLY A 69 9.32 2.18 -17.51
N ILE A 70 8.91 2.34 -16.25
CA ILE A 70 9.43 3.35 -15.31
C ILE A 70 10.13 2.70 -14.11
N ASP A 71 10.89 3.49 -13.35
CA ASP A 71 11.51 3.01 -12.12
C ASP A 71 10.44 2.81 -11.00
N PRO A 72 10.50 1.74 -10.19
CA PRO A 72 9.54 1.53 -9.11
C PRO A 72 9.50 2.66 -8.08
N LEU A 73 10.64 3.30 -7.79
CA LEU A 73 10.68 4.43 -6.86
C LEU A 73 10.06 5.68 -7.49
N GLU A 74 10.22 5.87 -8.79
CA GLU A 74 9.52 6.92 -9.55
C GLU A 74 8.01 6.69 -9.55
N MET A 75 7.56 5.44 -9.71
CA MET A 75 6.14 5.10 -9.62
C MET A 75 5.56 5.43 -8.24
N ILE A 76 6.23 5.02 -7.16
CA ILE A 76 5.78 5.28 -5.78
C ILE A 76 5.82 6.79 -5.47
N ALA A 77 6.86 7.51 -5.92
CA ALA A 77 6.93 8.96 -5.79
C ALA A 77 5.79 9.69 -6.52
N GLY A 78 5.21 9.05 -7.53
CA GLY A 78 4.06 9.54 -8.29
C GLY A 78 2.73 9.40 -7.58
N PHE A 79 2.65 8.68 -6.45
CA PHE A 79 1.40 8.55 -5.70
C PHE A 79 0.89 9.92 -5.25
N ASN A 80 -0.39 10.20 -5.47
CA ASN A 80 -0.98 11.50 -5.15
C ASN A 80 -0.78 11.91 -3.68
N CYS A 81 -0.79 10.94 -2.77
CA CYS A 81 -0.55 11.14 -1.33
C CYS A 81 0.91 11.44 -0.96
N LEU A 82 1.86 11.31 -1.89
CA LEU A 82 3.28 11.63 -1.71
C LEU A 82 3.76 12.73 -2.66
N HIS A 83 2.91 13.18 -3.59
CA HIS A 83 3.32 13.91 -4.78
C HIS A 83 4.02 15.24 -4.44
N GLY A 84 5.31 15.32 -4.77
CA GLY A 84 6.13 16.52 -4.56
C GLY A 84 6.63 16.73 -3.13
N GLU A 85 6.33 15.81 -2.21
CA GLU A 85 6.74 15.91 -0.81
C GLU A 85 8.06 15.18 -0.52
N PHE A 86 8.29 14.02 -1.15
CA PHE A 86 9.44 13.16 -0.84
C PHE A 86 10.27 12.81 -2.08
N PRO A 87 11.59 13.05 -2.07
CA PRO A 87 12.48 12.61 -3.14
C PRO A 87 12.66 11.08 -3.12
N ALA A 88 12.97 10.49 -4.28
CA ALA A 88 13.09 9.04 -4.45
C ALA A 88 14.07 8.35 -3.48
N PHE A 89 15.10 9.05 -3.00
CA PHE A 89 16.04 8.48 -2.03
C PHE A 89 15.44 8.32 -0.63
N GLU A 90 14.51 9.19 -0.21
CA GLU A 90 13.79 9.04 1.08
C GLU A 90 12.82 7.86 1.00
N ILE A 91 12.15 7.70 -0.15
CA ILE A 91 11.29 6.54 -0.41
C ILE A 91 12.12 5.25 -0.36
N ALA A 92 13.28 5.24 -1.03
CA ALA A 92 14.18 4.10 -1.00
C ALA A 92 14.66 3.76 0.41
N SER A 93 14.98 4.78 1.22
CA SER A 93 15.46 4.55 2.58
C SER A 93 14.39 3.94 3.48
N VAL A 94 13.12 4.30 3.31
CA VAL A 94 11.99 3.67 4.03
C VAL A 94 11.76 2.23 3.56
N ILE A 95 11.81 1.98 2.25
CA ILE A 95 11.59 0.63 1.69
C ILE A 95 12.69 -0.35 2.09
N HIS A 96 13.94 0.11 2.13
CA HIS A 96 15.10 -0.72 2.46
C HIS A 96 15.43 -0.75 3.96
N ASP A 97 14.72 0.05 4.77
CA ASP A 97 15.00 0.26 6.21
C ASP A 97 16.48 0.62 6.46
N ASP A 98 17.07 1.40 5.55
CA ASP A 98 18.50 1.80 5.54
C ASP A 98 18.69 3.21 6.14
N ILE A 99 17.82 3.59 7.08
CA ILE A 99 17.82 4.91 7.72
C ILE A 99 18.63 4.85 9.01
N ASP A 100 19.65 5.70 9.12
CA ASP A 100 20.29 5.99 10.41
C ASP A 100 19.30 6.72 11.31
N ASP A 101 19.08 6.23 12.53
CA ASP A 101 18.20 6.83 13.54
C ASP A 101 18.51 8.32 13.77
N ALA A 102 19.77 8.76 13.60
CA ALA A 102 20.15 10.17 13.71
C ALA A 102 19.61 11.06 12.57
N THR A 103 19.23 10.45 11.45
CA THR A 103 18.71 11.11 10.24
C THR A 103 17.25 10.77 9.94
N ARG A 104 16.60 9.99 10.82
CA ARG A 104 15.23 9.53 10.65
C ARG A 104 14.25 10.69 10.61
N ASN A 105 13.38 10.67 9.61
CA ASN A 105 12.28 11.61 9.49
C ASN A 105 10.97 10.84 9.70
N ASP A 106 10.52 10.78 10.95
CA ASP A 106 9.31 10.04 11.34
C ASP A 106 8.06 10.46 10.56
N GLY A 107 8.00 11.72 10.12
CA GLY A 107 6.93 12.23 9.27
C GLY A 107 6.95 11.62 7.87
N ALA A 108 8.13 11.57 7.25
CA ALA A 108 8.33 10.93 5.94
C ALA A 108 8.09 9.42 6.01
N ASP A 109 8.68 8.74 7.00
CA ASP A 109 8.46 7.31 7.26
C ASP A 109 6.95 7.00 7.34
N THR A 110 6.22 7.81 8.12
CA THR A 110 4.77 7.63 8.30
C THR A 110 4.01 7.84 7.00
N ALA A 111 4.30 8.92 6.25
CA ALA A 111 3.61 9.19 4.99
C ALA A 111 3.85 8.08 3.96
N ILE A 112 5.10 7.67 3.78
CA ILE A 112 5.50 6.64 2.82
C ILE A 112 4.89 5.28 3.20
N LEU A 113 4.94 4.89 4.48
CA LEU A 113 4.35 3.62 4.92
C LEU A 113 2.83 3.59 4.77
N ASN A 114 2.13 4.70 5.06
CA ASN A 114 0.68 4.78 4.81
C ASN A 114 0.37 4.68 3.31
N ALA A 115 1.12 5.38 2.47
CA ALA A 115 0.96 5.33 1.02
C ALA A 115 1.14 3.90 0.46
N LEU A 116 2.14 3.16 0.96
CA LEU A 116 2.39 1.77 0.57
C LEU A 116 1.27 0.82 1.05
N ALA A 117 0.72 1.04 2.24
CA ALA A 117 -0.42 0.28 2.74
C ALA A 117 -1.69 0.55 1.93
N TRP A 118 -1.97 1.80 1.60
CA TRP A 118 -3.10 2.20 0.75
C TRP A 118 -2.99 1.67 -0.66
N TYR A 119 -1.80 1.73 -1.26
CA TYR A 119 -1.53 1.10 -2.54
C TYR A 119 -1.87 -0.39 -2.52
N ALA A 120 -1.45 -1.14 -1.48
CA ALA A 120 -1.79 -2.55 -1.36
C ALA A 120 -3.32 -2.79 -1.22
N LEU A 121 -4.02 -1.92 -0.49
CA LEU A 121 -5.47 -1.99 -0.34
C LEU A 121 -6.20 -1.75 -1.67
N GLU A 122 -5.85 -0.68 -2.38
CA GLU A 122 -6.46 -0.29 -3.65
C GLU A 122 -6.21 -1.32 -4.74
N GLU A 123 -4.98 -1.81 -4.85
CA GLU A 123 -4.65 -2.88 -5.79
C GLU A 123 -5.44 -4.16 -5.45
N THR A 124 -5.54 -4.54 -4.17
CA THR A 124 -6.35 -5.70 -3.77
C THR A 124 -7.81 -5.55 -4.20
N ALA A 125 -8.41 -4.37 -3.97
CA ALA A 125 -9.76 -4.07 -4.43
C ALA A 125 -9.90 -4.14 -5.96
N GLN A 126 -8.87 -3.72 -6.70
CA GLN A 126 -8.84 -3.80 -8.16
C GLN A 126 -8.68 -5.24 -8.68
N TYR A 127 -8.02 -6.14 -7.94
CA TYR A 127 -7.90 -7.56 -8.25
C TYR A 127 -9.10 -8.41 -7.76
N TRP A 128 -9.89 -7.93 -6.79
CA TRP A 128 -10.95 -8.69 -6.12
C TRP A 128 -11.99 -9.28 -7.09
N GLU A 129 -12.48 -8.50 -8.06
CA GLU A 129 -13.47 -8.99 -9.05
C GLU A 129 -12.93 -10.12 -9.94
N ILE A 130 -11.62 -10.14 -10.19
CA ILE A 130 -10.97 -11.20 -10.98
C ILE A 130 -10.75 -12.45 -10.11
N TYR A 131 -10.49 -12.24 -8.83
CA TYR A 131 -10.26 -13.31 -7.86
C TYR A 131 -11.50 -14.17 -7.65
N GLU A 132 -12.68 -13.56 -7.46
CA GLU A 132 -13.94 -14.29 -7.34
C GLU A 132 -14.32 -15.06 -8.62
N ALA A 133 -14.01 -14.52 -9.80
CA ALA A 133 -14.28 -15.20 -11.06
C ALA A 133 -13.44 -16.47 -11.28
N ALA A 134 -12.37 -16.64 -10.49
CA ALA A 134 -11.42 -17.75 -10.59
C ALA A 134 -11.49 -18.75 -9.40
N ALA A 135 -12.24 -18.43 -8.35
CA ALA A 135 -12.45 -19.26 -7.16
C ALA A 135 -13.70 -20.16 -7.29
#